data_AF-A0A7J2IQP9-F1
#
_entry.id   AF-A0A7J2IQP9-F1
#
_cell.length_a   1.000
_cell.length_b   1.000
_cell.length_c   1.000
_cell.angle_alpha   90.00
_cell.angle_beta   90.00
_cell.angle_gamma   90.00
#
_symmetry.space_group_name_H-M   'P 1'
#
loop_
_entity.id
_entity.type
_entity.pdbx_description
1 polymer ?
#
loop_
_entity_poly.entity_id
_entity_poly.type
_entity_poly.pdbx_seq_one_letter_code
_entity_poly.pdbx_strand_id
1 'polypeptide(L)'
;MEFFLYVIVGLVFVLTTGYLIGMKYNYKLQKNIWEILSKDLKKYSKKVKFKSYGSSGFAILCNKLENLGKTEIDVLLCAREIILYYMVAKLKGAKDKIHVKANFLVKPSFELEIIRRDSKFIESSLQHLKKWENVEVEATSNQLVVKTTNKRLGTNLLSDKKLIMKLSKVKNSLERISISKDEPHLIIICKLDKEIIIPLIDLARTFGNSMTNIVHGKQ
;
A
#
# COMPACT_ATOMS: atom_id res chain seq x y z
N MET A 1 40.36 22.47 -23.85
CA MET A 1 40.20 21.94 -22.47
C MET A 1 39.22 22.75 -21.64
N GLU A 2 39.21 24.08 -21.72
CA GLU A 2 38.32 24.93 -20.92
C GLU A 2 36.82 24.73 -21.19
N PHE A 3 36.40 24.60 -22.45
CA PHE A 3 34.99 24.31 -22.78
C PHE A 3 34.47 23.03 -22.11
N PHE A 4 35.28 21.96 -22.13
CA PHE A 4 34.93 20.69 -21.51
C PHE A 4 34.81 20.83 -19.97
N LEU A 5 35.69 21.61 -19.35
CA LEU A 5 35.61 21.94 -17.93
C LEU A 5 34.32 22.71 -17.61
N TYR A 6 33.95 23.71 -18.40
CA TYR A 6 32.70 24.46 -18.21
C TYR A 6 31.46 23.57 -18.34
N VAL A 7 31.45 22.64 -19.30
CA VAL A 7 30.36 21.67 -19.46
C VAL A 7 30.25 20.76 -18.23
N ILE A 8 31.37 20.25 -17.72
CA ILE A 8 31.39 19.42 -16.50
C ILE A 8 30.89 20.21 -15.30
N VAL A 9 31.40 21.42 -15.08
CA VAL A 9 30.99 22.27 -13.95
C VAL A 9 29.51 22.60 -14.02
N GLY A 10 29.00 22.95 -15.20
CA GLY A 10 27.58 23.19 -15.43
C GLY A 10 26.72 21.95 -15.11
N LEU A 11 27.15 20.77 -15.56
CA LEU A 11 26.45 19.52 -15.29
C LEU A 11 26.43 19.19 -13.79
N VAL A 12 27.57 19.32 -13.11
CA VAL A 12 27.68 19.11 -11.65
C VAL A 12 26.75 20.05 -10.90
N PHE A 13 26.70 21.32 -11.30
CA PHE A 13 25.81 22.30 -10.69
C PHE A 13 24.33 21.93 -10.86
N VAL A 14 23.91 21.55 -12.08
CA VAL A 14 22.53 21.12 -12.37
C VAL A 14 22.14 19.87 -11.58
N LEU A 15 23.01 18.86 -11.54
CA LEU A 15 22.73 17.62 -10.83
C LEU A 15 22.66 17.85 -9.30
N THR A 16 23.57 18.66 -8.76
CA THR A 16 23.62 18.97 -7.32
C THR A 16 22.41 19.78 -6.87
N THR A 17 22.07 20.85 -7.61
CA THR A 17 20.89 21.67 -7.31
C THR A 17 19.61 20.86 -7.44
N GLY A 18 19.51 20.05 -8.48
CA GLY A 18 18.44 19.09 -8.70
C GLY A 18 18.24 18.12 -7.54
N TYR A 19 19.33 17.54 -7.03
CA TYR A 19 19.31 16.66 -5.88
C TYR A 19 18.74 17.33 -4.63
N LEU A 20 19.19 18.55 -4.32
CA LEU A 20 18.70 19.31 -3.17
C LEU A 20 17.22 19.66 -3.29
N ILE A 21 16.76 20.06 -4.48
CA ILE A 21 15.35 20.38 -4.74
C ILE A 21 14.48 19.11 -4.58
N GLY A 22 14.89 18.00 -5.19
CA GLY A 22 14.18 16.73 -5.09
C GLY A 22 14.07 16.23 -3.65
N MET A 23 15.15 16.34 -2.88
CA MET A 23 15.18 16.00 -1.46
C MET A 23 14.21 16.87 -0.64
N LYS A 24 14.24 18.20 -0.83
CA LYS A 24 13.32 19.12 -0.14
C LYS A 24 11.86 18.83 -0.49
N TYR A 25 11.58 18.49 -1.74
CA TYR A 25 10.24 18.13 -2.18
C TYR A 25 9.74 16.84 -1.52
N ASN A 26 10.56 15.78 -1.52
CA ASN A 26 10.23 14.52 -0.85
C ASN A 26 10.04 14.74 0.66
N TYR A 27 10.89 15.52 1.32
CA TYR A 27 10.74 15.85 2.74
C TYR A 27 9.39 16.55 3.03
N LYS A 28 9.01 17.53 2.20
CA LYS A 28 7.72 18.22 2.33
C LYS A 28 6.53 17.27 2.15
N LEU A 29 6.61 16.35 1.19
CA LEU A 29 5.59 15.30 1.02
C LEU A 29 5.49 14.40 2.24
N GLN A 30 6.63 13.89 2.72
CA GLN A 30 6.67 13.00 3.89
C GLN A 30 6.05 13.67 5.11
N LYS A 31 6.41 14.93 5.40
CA LYS A 31 5.85 15.69 6.51
C LYS A 31 4.32 15.81 6.41
N ASN A 32 3.80 16.20 5.24
CA ASN A 32 2.36 16.33 5.04
C ASN A 32 1.62 14.99 5.24
N ILE A 33 2.16 13.90 4.70
CA ILE A 33 1.53 12.57 4.80
C ILE A 33 1.61 12.07 6.25
N TRP A 34 2.74 12.29 6.92
CA TRP A 34 2.92 11.98 8.34
C TRP A 34 1.90 12.71 9.21
N GLU A 35 1.66 14.00 8.97
CA GLU A 35 0.67 14.77 9.73
C GLU A 35 -0.75 14.20 9.57
N ILE A 36 -1.14 13.83 8.35
CA ILE A 36 -2.44 13.21 8.06
C ILE A 36 -2.55 11.85 8.75
N LEU A 37 -1.59 10.95 8.50
CA LEU A 37 -1.61 9.59 9.03
C LEU A 37 -1.49 9.56 10.55
N SER A 38 -0.54 10.31 11.13
CA SER A 38 -0.33 10.29 12.58
C SER A 38 -1.52 10.85 13.33
N LYS A 39 -2.18 11.90 12.82
CA LYS A 39 -3.41 12.45 13.41
C LYS A 39 -4.54 11.44 13.37
N ASP A 40 -4.70 10.71 12.28
CA ASP A 40 -5.74 9.69 12.17
C ASP A 40 -5.46 8.46 13.05
N LEU A 41 -4.23 7.93 12.99
CA LEU A 41 -3.84 6.72 13.73
C LEU A 41 -3.83 6.93 15.25
N LYS A 42 -3.54 8.14 15.74
CA LYS A 42 -3.61 8.48 17.17
C LYS A 42 -5.01 8.31 17.77
N LYS A 43 -6.07 8.27 16.94
CA LYS A 43 -7.43 7.94 17.40
C LYS A 43 -7.56 6.49 17.87
N TYR A 44 -6.73 5.59 17.33
CA TYR A 44 -6.81 4.14 17.58
C TYR A 44 -5.63 3.59 18.39
N SER A 45 -4.47 4.25 18.31
CA SER A 45 -3.25 3.80 18.97
C SER A 45 -2.60 4.93 19.74
N LYS A 46 -2.38 4.74 21.05
CA LYS A 46 -1.69 5.73 21.90
C LYS A 46 -0.22 5.93 21.48
N LYS A 47 0.42 4.88 20.94
CA LYS A 47 1.83 4.91 20.52
C LYS A 47 1.91 4.71 19.01
N VAL A 48 2.31 5.76 18.32
CA VAL A 48 2.59 5.77 16.88
C VAL A 48 4.07 6.12 16.71
N LYS A 49 4.88 5.18 16.21
CA LYS A 49 6.31 5.40 15.99
C LYS A 49 6.59 5.73 14.52
N PHE A 50 7.53 6.63 14.29
CA PHE A 50 8.04 6.97 12.97
C PHE A 50 9.38 6.26 12.72
N LYS A 51 9.54 5.65 11.56
CA LYS A 51 10.80 5.07 11.08
C LYS A 51 11.13 5.67 9.73
N SER A 52 12.21 6.43 9.63
CA SER A 52 12.61 7.06 8.36
C SER A 52 13.25 6.05 7.42
N TYR A 53 13.01 6.22 6.11
CA TYR A 53 13.77 5.60 5.03
C TYR A 53 14.55 6.67 4.22
N GLY A 54 14.92 7.78 4.86
CA GLY A 54 15.60 8.90 4.21
C GLY A 54 14.67 9.65 3.24
N SER A 55 15.18 10.03 2.07
CA SER A 55 14.39 10.69 1.01
C SER A 55 13.35 9.77 0.37
N SER A 56 13.56 8.46 0.43
CA SER A 56 12.71 7.45 -0.22
C SER A 56 11.39 7.19 0.50
N GLY A 57 11.19 7.73 1.70
CA GLY A 57 9.93 7.62 2.42
C GLY A 57 10.10 7.31 3.90
N PHE A 58 9.08 6.68 4.49
CA PHE A 58 9.08 6.35 5.91
C PHE A 58 8.06 5.24 6.20
N ALA A 59 8.11 4.68 7.41
CA ALA A 59 7.09 3.82 7.95
C ALA A 59 6.51 4.36 9.26
N ILE A 60 5.24 4.06 9.47
CA ILE A 60 4.53 4.28 10.72
C ILE A 60 4.25 2.92 11.36
N LEU A 61 4.67 2.76 12.61
CA LEU A 61 4.41 1.55 13.39
C LEU A 61 3.35 1.86 14.45
N CYS A 62 2.28 1.08 14.43
CA CYS A 62 1.21 1.09 15.43
C CYS A 62 1.03 -0.32 16.00
N ASN A 63 0.95 -0.41 17.33
CA ASN A 63 0.82 -1.72 18.00
C ASN A 63 -0.58 -2.33 17.85
N LYS A 64 -1.58 -1.48 17.68
CA LYS A 64 -2.98 -1.87 17.54
C LYS A 64 -3.71 -0.83 16.69
N LEU A 65 -4.50 -1.33 15.75
CA LEU A 65 -5.41 -0.57 14.91
C LEU A 65 -6.77 -1.29 14.92
N GLU A 66 -7.55 -1.06 15.99
CA GLU A 66 -8.83 -1.75 16.23
C GLU A 66 -8.65 -3.29 16.33
N ASN A 67 -9.24 -4.05 15.42
CA ASN A 67 -9.13 -5.52 15.32
C ASN A 67 -7.92 -5.98 14.50
N LEU A 68 -6.94 -5.09 14.33
CA LEU A 68 -5.60 -5.41 13.84
C LEU A 68 -4.60 -5.20 14.98
N GLY A 69 -3.67 -6.16 15.11
CA GLY A 69 -2.53 -6.08 16.01
C GLY A 69 -1.43 -5.19 15.45
N LYS A 70 -0.19 -5.70 15.47
CA LYS A 70 0.98 -4.98 14.94
C LYS A 70 0.72 -4.58 13.49
N THR A 71 0.76 -3.27 13.25
CA THR A 71 0.46 -2.65 11.97
C THR A 71 1.62 -1.73 11.59
N GLU A 72 2.09 -1.87 10.37
CA GLU A 72 3.14 -1.07 9.74
C GLU A 72 2.58 -0.44 8.47
N ILE A 73 2.65 0.88 8.37
CA ILE A 73 2.20 1.62 7.20
C ILE A 73 3.43 2.26 6.55
N ASP A 74 3.86 1.70 5.44
CA ASP A 74 4.97 2.23 4.65
C ASP A 74 4.47 3.27 3.64
N VAL A 75 5.16 4.40 3.56
CA VAL A 75 4.99 5.40 2.50
C VAL A 75 6.29 5.41 1.71
N LEU A 76 6.22 5.02 0.44
CA LEU A 76 7.36 4.92 -0.46
C LEU A 76 7.25 5.99 -1.55
N LEU A 77 8.27 6.83 -1.65
CA LEU A 77 8.33 7.92 -2.60
C LEU A 77 9.31 7.60 -3.73
N CYS A 78 8.98 8.03 -4.95
CA CYS A 78 9.93 8.03 -6.04
C CYS A 78 11.16 8.90 -5.70
N ALA A 79 12.34 8.47 -6.15
CA ALA A 79 13.61 9.15 -5.92
C ALA A 79 13.75 10.43 -6.77
N ARG A 80 13.04 11.48 -6.37
CA ARG A 80 13.02 12.80 -7.05
C ARG A 80 14.37 13.51 -7.00
N GLU A 81 15.20 13.16 -6.03
CA GLU A 81 16.57 13.65 -5.87
C GLU A 81 17.51 13.15 -6.96
N ILE A 82 17.19 12.04 -7.64
CA ILE A 82 17.96 11.54 -8.77
C ILE A 82 17.20 11.86 -10.06
N ILE A 83 17.39 13.06 -10.62
CA ILE A 83 16.59 13.57 -11.76
C ILE A 83 16.50 12.58 -12.93
N LEU A 84 17.65 12.08 -13.39
CA LEU A 84 17.70 11.15 -14.54
C LEU A 84 16.90 9.88 -14.27
N TYR A 85 17.11 9.28 -13.09
CA TYR A 85 16.36 8.10 -12.67
C TYR A 85 14.86 8.41 -12.52
N TYR A 86 14.51 9.54 -11.92
CA TYR A 86 13.13 9.97 -11.74
C TYR A 86 12.40 10.09 -13.07
N MET A 87 13.03 10.71 -14.08
CA MET A 87 12.44 10.83 -15.42
C MET A 87 12.16 9.45 -16.03
N VAL A 88 13.14 8.55 -16.01
CA VAL A 88 12.96 7.17 -16.52
C VAL A 88 11.88 6.42 -15.75
N ALA A 89 11.85 6.55 -14.41
CA ALA A 89 10.85 5.92 -13.57
C ALA A 89 9.44 6.43 -13.89
N LYS A 90 9.28 7.73 -14.13
CA LYS A 90 7.99 8.35 -14.48
C LYS A 90 7.51 7.93 -15.87
N LEU A 91 8.41 7.83 -16.85
CA LEU A 91 8.10 7.26 -18.17
C LEU A 91 7.64 5.80 -18.07
N LYS A 92 8.24 5.04 -17.15
CA LYS A 92 7.78 3.67 -16.81
C LYS A 92 6.49 3.64 -15.97
N GLY A 93 5.85 4.78 -15.71
CA GLY A 93 4.62 4.86 -14.92
C GLY A 93 4.79 4.63 -13.41
N ALA A 94 5.99 4.78 -12.87
CA ALA A 94 6.22 4.71 -11.43
C ALA A 94 5.47 5.82 -10.69
N LYS A 95 4.81 5.45 -9.60
CA LYS A 95 4.10 6.35 -8.70
C LYS A 95 4.57 6.09 -7.27
N ASP A 96 4.42 7.10 -6.42
CA ASP A 96 4.58 6.91 -4.98
C ASP A 96 3.56 5.86 -4.50
N LYS A 97 3.87 5.16 -3.42
CA LYS A 97 3.06 4.05 -2.90
C LYS A 97 2.82 4.19 -1.41
N ILE A 98 1.71 3.62 -0.96
CA ILE A 98 1.41 3.40 0.45
C ILE A 98 1.08 1.92 0.64
N HIS A 99 1.77 1.29 1.58
CA HIS A 99 1.55 -0.10 1.96
C HIS A 99 1.00 -0.14 3.38
N VAL A 100 -0.03 -0.96 3.61
CA VAL A 100 -0.48 -1.30 4.96
C VAL A 100 -0.17 -2.77 5.18
N LYS A 101 0.68 -3.07 6.15
CA LYS A 101 1.01 -4.41 6.61
C LYS A 101 0.44 -4.57 8.00
N ALA A 102 -0.40 -5.56 8.24
CA ALA A 102 -1.03 -5.73 9.54
C ALA A 102 -1.21 -7.21 9.90
N ASN A 103 -1.19 -7.49 11.19
CA ASN A 103 -1.57 -8.80 11.70
C ASN A 103 -3.02 -8.76 12.16
N PHE A 104 -3.85 -9.68 11.65
CA PHE A 104 -5.14 -9.97 12.29
C PHE A 104 -4.92 -10.47 13.73
N LEU A 105 -5.85 -10.16 14.64
CA LEU A 105 -5.83 -10.68 16.01
C LEU A 105 -6.00 -12.19 16.07
N VAL A 106 -6.65 -12.77 15.05
CA VAL A 106 -6.78 -14.21 14.87
C VAL A 106 -6.13 -14.63 13.57
N LYS A 107 -5.28 -15.65 13.62
CA LYS A 107 -4.56 -16.18 12.45
C LYS A 107 -5.57 -16.65 11.40
N PRO A 108 -5.47 -16.19 10.14
CA PRO A 108 -6.36 -16.65 9.08
C PRO A 108 -6.08 -18.12 8.75
N SER A 109 -7.14 -18.87 8.44
CA SER A 109 -7.06 -20.29 8.03
C SER A 109 -7.00 -20.47 6.51
N PHE A 110 -7.13 -19.38 5.76
CA PHE A 110 -7.12 -19.34 4.29
C PHE A 110 -6.27 -18.17 3.81
N GLU A 111 -5.95 -18.19 2.53
CA GLU A 111 -5.21 -17.12 1.86
C GLU A 111 -6.06 -16.54 0.75
N LEU A 112 -5.91 -15.24 0.50
CA LEU A 112 -6.72 -14.51 -0.47
C LEU A 112 -5.90 -13.39 -1.12
N GLU A 113 -6.05 -13.24 -2.41
CA GLU A 113 -5.38 -12.23 -3.23
C GLU A 113 -6.41 -11.46 -4.02
N ILE A 114 -6.39 -10.13 -3.91
CA ILE A 114 -7.18 -9.20 -4.73
C ILE A 114 -6.19 -8.35 -5.50
N ILE A 115 -6.11 -8.55 -6.82
CA ILE A 115 -5.11 -7.91 -7.66
C ILE A 115 -5.82 -7.09 -8.72
N ARG A 116 -5.35 -5.87 -8.97
CA ARG A 116 -5.89 -5.05 -10.07
C ARG A 116 -5.41 -5.58 -11.42
N ARG A 117 -6.31 -5.66 -12.41
CA ARG A 117 -6.03 -6.29 -13.73
C ARG A 117 -4.90 -5.65 -14.53
N ASP A 118 -4.75 -4.34 -14.40
CA ASP A 118 -3.68 -3.54 -15.03
C ASP A 118 -2.45 -3.37 -14.12
N SER A 119 -2.37 -4.12 -13.01
CA SER A 119 -1.24 -4.08 -12.10
C SER A 119 -0.03 -4.75 -12.74
N LYS A 120 1.15 -4.15 -12.60
CA LYS A 120 2.43 -4.75 -13.05
C LYS A 120 2.73 -6.10 -12.39
N PHE A 121 2.09 -6.38 -11.26
CA PHE A 121 2.27 -7.63 -10.52
C PHE A 121 1.36 -8.75 -11.00
N ILE A 122 0.45 -8.51 -11.95
CA ILE A 122 -0.58 -9.50 -12.28
C ILE A 122 0.00 -10.78 -12.84
N GLU A 123 0.93 -10.72 -13.79
CA GLU A 123 1.46 -11.92 -14.45
C GLU A 123 2.23 -12.81 -13.47
N SER A 124 3.16 -12.22 -12.70
CA SER A 124 3.93 -12.97 -11.70
C SER A 124 3.03 -13.51 -10.59
N SER A 125 2.08 -12.72 -10.09
CA SER A 125 1.17 -13.16 -9.04
C SER A 125 0.26 -14.29 -9.54
N LEU A 126 -0.34 -14.17 -10.73
CA LEU A 126 -1.25 -15.20 -11.25
C LEU A 126 -0.54 -16.53 -11.54
N GLN A 127 0.75 -16.53 -11.88
CA GLN A 127 1.50 -17.77 -12.04
C GLN A 127 1.58 -18.58 -10.74
N HIS A 128 1.81 -17.91 -9.61
CA HIS A 128 1.83 -18.56 -8.29
C HIS A 128 0.44 -18.99 -7.81
N LEU A 129 -0.62 -18.33 -8.29
CA LEU A 129 -2.01 -18.54 -7.85
C LEU A 129 -2.81 -19.45 -8.79
N LYS A 130 -2.17 -20.17 -9.73
CA LYS A 130 -2.87 -21.00 -10.72
C LYS A 130 -3.80 -22.06 -10.10
N LYS A 131 -3.42 -22.63 -8.96
CA LYS A 131 -4.20 -23.66 -8.25
C LYS A 131 -5.30 -23.07 -7.35
N TRP A 132 -5.37 -21.75 -7.21
CA TRP A 132 -6.33 -21.08 -6.34
C TRP A 132 -7.65 -20.84 -7.07
N GLU A 133 -8.73 -20.91 -6.30
CA GLU A 133 -10.09 -20.75 -6.77
C GLU A 133 -10.40 -19.28 -7.06
N ASN A 134 -11.25 -19.02 -8.05
CA ASN A 134 -11.76 -17.68 -8.33
C ASN A 134 -12.93 -17.36 -7.40
N VAL A 135 -12.98 -16.12 -6.92
CA VAL A 135 -14.14 -15.56 -6.23
C VAL A 135 -14.66 -14.38 -7.04
N GLU A 136 -15.95 -14.36 -7.31
CA GLU A 136 -16.59 -13.22 -7.94
C GLU A 136 -16.93 -12.16 -6.89
N VAL A 137 -16.66 -10.90 -7.22
CA VAL A 137 -17.00 -9.76 -6.36
C VAL A 137 -17.83 -8.80 -7.18
N GLU A 138 -19.14 -8.78 -6.92
CA GLU A 138 -20.15 -8.01 -7.67
C GLU A 138 -19.76 -6.53 -7.83
N ALA A 139 -19.15 -5.92 -6.81
CA ALA A 139 -18.80 -4.50 -6.83
C ALA A 139 -17.56 -4.12 -7.66
N THR A 140 -16.83 -5.10 -8.21
CA THR A 140 -15.49 -4.88 -8.81
C THR A 140 -15.21 -5.69 -10.08
N SER A 141 -16.25 -6.31 -10.63
CA SER A 141 -16.22 -7.45 -11.57
C SER A 141 -15.26 -7.32 -12.77
N ASN A 142 -14.94 -6.11 -13.23
CA ASN A 142 -14.10 -5.92 -14.42
C ASN A 142 -12.68 -5.38 -14.17
N GLN A 143 -12.33 -4.96 -12.95
CA GLN A 143 -11.04 -4.32 -12.66
C GLN A 143 -10.16 -5.13 -11.71
N LEU A 144 -10.75 -6.00 -10.89
CA LEU A 144 -10.04 -6.81 -9.92
C LEU A 144 -10.10 -8.29 -10.31
N VAL A 145 -9.06 -9.02 -9.94
CA VAL A 145 -9.01 -10.48 -9.95
C VAL A 145 -8.91 -10.92 -8.51
N VAL A 146 -9.79 -11.81 -8.09
CA VAL A 146 -9.78 -12.36 -6.72
C VAL A 146 -9.51 -13.85 -6.77
N LYS A 147 -8.48 -14.27 -6.03
CA LYS A 147 -8.05 -15.65 -5.87
C LYS A 147 -8.05 -16.02 -4.40
N THR A 148 -8.41 -17.26 -4.08
CA THR A 148 -8.39 -17.77 -2.69
C THR A 148 -8.02 -19.24 -2.63
N THR A 149 -7.45 -19.67 -1.51
CA THR A 149 -7.28 -21.10 -1.21
C THR A 149 -8.55 -21.76 -0.68
N ASN A 150 -9.57 -20.97 -0.33
CA ASN A 150 -10.86 -21.46 0.17
C ASN A 150 -12.00 -20.56 -0.32
N LYS A 151 -12.76 -21.02 -1.33
CA LYS A 151 -13.85 -20.26 -1.93
C LYS A 151 -14.92 -19.84 -0.92
N ARG A 152 -15.33 -20.74 -0.01
CA ARG A 152 -16.38 -20.43 0.98
C ARG A 152 -15.97 -19.25 1.88
N LEU A 153 -14.78 -19.31 2.48
CA LEU A 153 -14.30 -18.25 3.37
C LEU A 153 -14.01 -16.94 2.61
N GLY A 154 -13.45 -17.03 1.41
CA GLY A 154 -13.22 -15.87 0.55
C GLY A 154 -14.51 -15.16 0.15
N THR A 155 -15.53 -15.90 -0.29
CA THR A 155 -16.85 -15.35 -0.62
C THR A 155 -17.53 -14.74 0.60
N ASN A 156 -17.46 -15.40 1.76
CA ASN A 156 -18.03 -14.87 3.01
C ASN A 156 -17.38 -13.54 3.40
N LEU A 157 -16.05 -13.43 3.29
CA LEU A 157 -15.34 -12.17 3.54
C LEU A 157 -15.82 -11.06 2.61
N LEU A 158 -15.94 -11.39 1.32
CA LEU A 158 -16.27 -10.42 0.28
C LEU A 158 -17.77 -10.16 0.13
N SER A 159 -18.59 -10.85 0.94
CA SER A 159 -20.02 -10.56 1.10
C SER A 159 -20.29 -9.47 2.15
N ASP A 160 -19.28 -9.07 2.93
CA ASP A 160 -19.41 -7.95 3.87
C ASP A 160 -19.60 -6.63 3.11
N LYS A 161 -20.84 -6.12 3.12
CA LYS A 161 -21.22 -4.87 2.45
C LYS A 161 -20.36 -3.67 2.88
N LYS A 162 -19.94 -3.60 4.15
CA LYS A 162 -19.08 -2.51 4.64
C LYS A 162 -17.69 -2.63 4.05
N LEU A 163 -17.13 -3.85 4.01
CA LEU A 163 -15.82 -4.11 3.39
C LEU A 163 -15.83 -3.72 1.92
N ILE A 164 -16.83 -4.16 1.17
CA ILE A 164 -16.97 -3.86 -0.25
C ILE A 164 -17.15 -2.37 -0.51
N MET A 165 -17.93 -1.67 0.31
CA MET A 165 -18.07 -0.21 0.23
C MET A 165 -16.75 0.52 0.50
N LYS A 166 -15.90 0.04 1.41
CA LYS A 166 -14.58 0.65 1.65
C LYS A 166 -13.59 0.31 0.54
N LEU A 167 -13.65 -0.92 0.01
CA LEU A 167 -12.81 -1.36 -1.11
C LEU A 167 -13.08 -0.51 -2.35
N SER A 168 -14.35 -0.20 -2.64
CA SER A 168 -14.72 0.61 -3.81
C SER A 168 -14.15 2.03 -3.78
N LYS A 169 -13.90 2.59 -2.58
CA LYS A 169 -13.29 3.92 -2.41
C LYS A 169 -11.81 3.97 -2.76
N VAL A 170 -11.10 2.83 -2.70
CA VAL A 170 -9.66 2.77 -3.00
C VAL A 170 -9.34 2.01 -4.28
N LYS A 171 -10.33 1.39 -4.93
CA LYS A 171 -10.14 0.49 -6.09
C LYS A 171 -9.28 1.07 -7.21
N ASN A 172 -9.40 2.38 -7.47
CA ASN A 172 -8.66 3.05 -8.54
C ASN A 172 -7.17 3.20 -8.22
N SER A 173 -6.81 3.25 -6.93
CA SER A 173 -5.43 3.34 -6.45
C SER A 173 -4.86 1.99 -6.05
N LEU A 174 -5.71 0.98 -5.83
CA LEU A 174 -5.31 -0.35 -5.40
C LEU A 174 -4.39 -1.02 -6.42
N GLU A 175 -3.29 -1.62 -5.96
CA GLU A 175 -2.44 -2.50 -6.77
C GLU A 175 -2.66 -3.97 -6.36
N ARG A 176 -2.75 -4.23 -5.05
CA ARG A 176 -2.88 -5.57 -4.48
C ARG A 176 -3.43 -5.54 -3.04
N ILE A 177 -4.24 -6.52 -2.68
CA ILE A 177 -4.52 -6.93 -1.30
C ILE A 177 -4.15 -8.40 -1.18
N SER A 178 -3.42 -8.74 -0.13
CA SER A 178 -3.02 -10.11 0.20
C SER A 178 -3.43 -10.42 1.62
N ILE A 179 -4.07 -11.56 1.81
CA ILE A 179 -4.28 -12.22 3.09
C ILE A 179 -3.45 -13.49 3.06
N SER A 180 -2.55 -13.63 4.03
CA SER A 180 -1.68 -14.80 4.16
C SER A 180 -1.76 -15.38 5.57
N LYS A 181 -1.41 -16.67 5.71
CA LYS A 181 -1.32 -17.34 7.01
C LYS A 181 -0.14 -16.87 7.84
N ASP A 182 0.90 -16.34 7.20
CA ASP A 182 2.11 -15.90 7.87
C ASP A 182 2.08 -14.39 8.13
N GLU A 183 2.85 -13.94 9.11
CA GLU A 183 2.94 -12.50 9.37
C GLU A 183 3.80 -11.81 8.29
N PRO A 184 3.38 -10.65 7.75
CA PRO A 184 2.14 -9.95 8.03
C PRO A 184 0.91 -10.62 7.38
N HIS A 185 -0.15 -10.82 8.17
CA HIS A 185 -1.36 -11.51 7.70
C HIS A 185 -2.12 -10.74 6.62
N LEU A 186 -2.09 -9.41 6.66
CA LEU A 186 -2.74 -8.52 5.70
C LEU A 186 -1.70 -7.59 5.09
N ILE A 187 -1.67 -7.53 3.76
CA ILE A 187 -0.90 -6.54 3.01
C ILE A 187 -1.84 -5.84 2.04
N ILE A 188 -1.95 -4.51 2.10
CA ILE A 188 -2.65 -3.69 1.11
C ILE A 188 -1.64 -2.75 0.48
N ILE A 189 -1.57 -2.74 -0.85
CA ILE A 189 -0.68 -1.89 -1.64
C ILE A 189 -1.53 -0.98 -2.51
N CYS A 190 -1.35 0.32 -2.35
CA CYS A 190 -1.99 1.34 -3.20
C CYS A 190 -0.96 2.32 -3.76
N LYS A 191 -1.27 2.87 -4.94
CA LYS A 191 -0.73 4.14 -5.40
C LYS A 191 -1.07 5.21 -4.38
N LEU A 192 -0.07 5.97 -3.97
CA LEU A 192 -0.25 7.04 -3.00
C LEU A 192 -0.95 8.23 -3.67
N ASP A 193 -2.11 8.55 -3.12
CA ASP A 193 -2.84 9.80 -3.32
C ASP A 193 -3.23 10.31 -1.93
N LYS A 194 -3.27 11.62 -1.71
CA LYS A 194 -3.70 12.16 -0.41
C LYS A 194 -5.15 11.77 -0.10
N GLU A 195 -6.00 11.68 -1.12
CA GLU A 195 -7.43 11.38 -0.96
C GLU A 195 -7.68 9.94 -0.47
N ILE A 196 -6.77 9.01 -0.78
CA ILE A 196 -6.93 7.60 -0.42
C ILE A 196 -6.32 7.24 0.93
N ILE A 197 -5.56 8.14 1.57
CA ILE A 197 -4.87 7.86 2.84
C ILE A 197 -5.87 7.37 3.90
N ILE A 198 -6.89 8.16 4.21
CA ILE A 198 -7.88 7.82 5.24
C ILE A 198 -8.77 6.64 4.78
N PRO A 199 -9.32 6.63 3.56
CA PRO A 199 -10.05 5.46 3.04
C PRO A 199 -9.28 4.13 3.12
N LEU A 200 -7.96 4.15 2.93
CA LEU A 200 -7.11 2.97 3.03
C LEU A 200 -6.99 2.46 4.48
N ILE A 201 -6.81 3.35 5.45
CA ILE A 201 -6.80 2.97 6.87
C ILE A 201 -8.14 2.38 7.29
N ASP A 202 -9.23 3.00 6.85
CA ASP A 202 -10.59 2.49 7.07
C ASP A 202 -10.81 1.11 6.43
N LEU A 203 -10.28 0.88 5.22
CA LEU A 203 -10.35 -0.41 4.57
C LEU A 203 -9.61 -1.48 5.40
N ALA A 204 -8.37 -1.20 5.82
CA ALA A 204 -7.59 -2.12 6.63
C ALA A 204 -8.32 -2.49 7.93
N ARG A 205 -8.86 -1.49 8.65
CA ARG A 205 -9.67 -1.70 9.84
C ARG A 205 -10.89 -2.59 9.57
N THR A 206 -11.57 -2.33 8.45
CA THR A 206 -12.74 -3.11 8.05
C THR A 206 -12.37 -4.57 7.78
N PHE A 207 -11.22 -4.85 7.14
CA PHE A 207 -10.69 -6.21 7.04
C PHE A 207 -10.49 -6.86 8.41
N GLY A 208 -9.91 -6.15 9.38
CA GLY A 208 -9.76 -6.66 10.75
C GLY A 208 -11.09 -7.04 11.39
N ASN A 209 -12.12 -6.21 11.21
CA ASN A 209 -13.47 -6.45 11.72
C ASN A 209 -14.12 -7.65 11.03
N SER A 210 -14.11 -7.69 9.69
CA SER A 210 -14.73 -8.78 8.92
C SER A 210 -14.05 -10.12 9.18
N MET A 211 -12.71 -10.15 9.29
CA MET A 211 -11.97 -11.38 9.62
C MET A 211 -12.31 -11.91 11.01
N THR A 212 -12.50 -11.02 11.98
CA THR A 212 -12.93 -11.43 13.33
C THR A 212 -14.30 -12.11 13.26
N ASN A 213 -15.24 -11.56 12.49
CA ASN A 213 -16.58 -12.14 12.32
C ASN A 213 -16.56 -13.51 11.62
N ILE A 214 -15.72 -13.71 10.61
CA ILE A 214 -15.62 -14.99 9.89
C ILE A 214 -15.07 -16.10 10.78
N VAL A 215 -14.12 -15.77 11.66
CA VAL A 215 -13.52 -16.77 12.54
C VAL A 215 -14.41 -17.08 13.74
N HIS A 216 -15.14 -16.09 14.28
CA HIS A 216 -16.09 -16.30 15.38
C HIS A 216 -17.44 -16.83 14.93
N GLY A 217 -17.82 -16.62 13.66
CA GLY A 217 -19.00 -17.17 13.00
C GLY A 217 -18.88 -18.67 12.69
N LYS A 218 -18.32 -19.47 13.59
CA LYS A 218 -18.50 -20.92 13.60
C LYS A 218 -19.98 -21.22 13.84
N GLN A 219 -20.75 -21.34 12.77
CA GLN A 219 -21.90 -22.24 12.66
C GLN A 219 -21.88 -22.87 11.28
#